data_AF-A0AAW9IY41-F1
#
_entry.id   AF-A0AAW9IY41-F1
#
_cell.length_a   1.000
_cell.length_b   1.000
_cell.length_c   1.000
_cell.angle_alpha   90.00
_cell.angle_beta   90.00
_cell.angle_gamma   90.00
#
_symmetry.space_group_name_H-M   'P 1'
#
loop_
_entity.id
_entity.type
_entity.pdbx_description
1 polymer ?
#
loop_
_entity_poly.entity_id
_entity_poly.type
_entity_poly.pdbx_seq_one_letter_code
_entity_poly.pdbx_strand_id
1 'polypeptide(L)'
;QPTKELFRKYADDLINLVNDYGKDPMFWGSLTALNGKTPISNDATVACWYNGYADPIEMSKQGYDLVSIPDGSVYIVPAAGYYYDYLNTSSLYNNWEPNKIGNVTFPYGFPQLKGGMFALWNDKYGNGISKHDTHDRIFPAVQTLSEKMWS
;
A
#
# COMPACT_ATOMS: atom_id res chain seq x y z
N GLN A 1 0.10 -24.47 10.38
CA GLN A 1 1.08 -23.39 10.58
C GLN A 1 0.54 -22.45 11.65
N PRO A 2 0.73 -22.75 12.94
CA PRO A 2 0.23 -21.93 14.06
C PRO A 2 0.60 -20.44 13.95
N THR A 3 1.67 -20.11 13.22
CA THR A 3 2.12 -18.75 12.94
C THR A 3 1.10 -17.89 12.17
N LYS A 4 0.35 -18.45 11.21
CA LYS A 4 -0.67 -17.68 10.47
C LYS A 4 -1.84 -17.31 11.37
N GLU A 5 -2.39 -18.29 12.10
CA GLU A 5 -3.55 -18.03 12.96
C GLU A 5 -3.20 -17.08 14.12
N LEU A 6 -1.97 -17.17 14.65
CA LEU A 6 -1.46 -16.20 15.64
C LEU A 6 -1.32 -14.79 15.05
N PHE A 7 -0.80 -14.66 13.83
CA PHE A 7 -0.75 -13.37 13.14
C PHE A 7 -2.15 -12.79 12.97
N ARG A 8 -3.11 -13.60 12.51
CA ARG A 8 -4.50 -13.16 12.29
C ARG A 8 -5.13 -12.68 13.59
N LYS A 9 -4.97 -13.44 14.68
CA LYS A 9 -5.43 -13.03 16.01
C LYS A 9 -4.79 -11.71 16.46
N TYR A 10 -3.49 -11.55 16.26
CA TYR A 10 -2.76 -10.34 16.62
C TYR A 10 -3.21 -9.12 15.79
N ALA A 11 -3.42 -9.29 14.49
CA ALA A 11 -3.94 -8.24 13.62
C ALA A 11 -5.35 -7.80 14.06
N ASP A 12 -6.24 -8.76 14.36
CA ASP A 12 -7.57 -8.49 14.90
C ASP A 12 -7.52 -7.72 16.22
N ASP A 13 -6.66 -8.15 17.15
CA ASP A 13 -6.48 -7.46 18.45
C ASP A 13 -6.03 -6.01 18.28
N LEU A 14 -5.09 -5.75 17.36
CA LEU A 14 -4.63 -4.39 17.09
C LEU A 14 -5.67 -3.53 16.36
N ILE A 15 -6.40 -4.08 15.41
CA ILE A 15 -7.48 -3.38 14.72
C ILE A 15 -8.54 -2.94 15.73
N ASN A 16 -9.01 -3.87 16.57
CA ASN A 16 -10.01 -3.57 17.60
C ASN A 16 -9.48 -2.55 18.62
N LEU A 17 -8.22 -2.69 19.06
CA LEU A 17 -7.61 -1.72 19.99
C LEU A 17 -7.53 -0.30 19.41
N VAL A 18 -7.17 -0.17 18.14
CA VAL A 18 -7.08 1.15 17.46
C VAL A 18 -8.47 1.77 17.31
N ASN A 19 -9.47 0.96 16.93
CA ASN A 19 -10.87 1.37 16.86
C ASN A 19 -11.43 1.80 18.23
N ASP A 20 -11.09 1.09 19.32
CA ASP A 20 -11.49 1.45 20.68
C ASP A 20 -10.95 2.82 21.12
N TYR A 21 -9.83 3.28 20.54
CA TYR A 21 -9.31 4.63 20.71
C TYR A 21 -9.94 5.68 19.79
N GLY A 22 -10.96 5.31 19.01
CA GLY A 22 -11.63 6.18 18.04
C GLY A 22 -10.71 6.62 16.91
N LYS A 23 -9.83 5.73 16.45
CA LYS A 23 -8.89 5.94 15.33
C LYS A 23 -9.19 4.95 14.22
N ASP A 24 -8.90 5.32 12.98
CA ASP A 24 -9.08 4.45 11.82
C ASP A 24 -7.81 3.59 11.60
N PRO A 25 -7.85 2.26 11.81
CA PRO A 25 -6.69 1.42 11.59
C PRO A 25 -6.40 1.24 10.11
N MET A 26 -5.11 1.31 9.76
CA MET A 26 -4.61 0.94 8.44
C MET A 26 -3.44 -0.03 8.60
N PHE A 27 -3.40 -1.07 7.78
CA PHE A 27 -2.30 -2.05 7.80
C PHE A 27 -1.86 -2.45 6.40
N TRP A 28 -0.62 -2.94 6.32
CA TRP A 28 -0.08 -3.50 5.08
C TRP A 28 -0.79 -4.82 4.74
N GLY A 29 -1.39 -4.86 3.55
CA GLY A 29 -2.11 -6.04 3.08
C GLY A 29 -1.23 -7.29 3.09
N SER A 30 -1.72 -8.33 3.75
CA SER A 30 -1.01 -9.61 3.92
C SER A 30 -1.93 -10.83 4.02
N LEU A 31 -3.25 -10.64 4.01
CA LEU A 31 -4.23 -11.68 4.35
C LEU A 31 -4.45 -12.73 3.25
N THR A 32 -4.04 -12.46 2.01
CA THR A 32 -4.01 -13.50 0.95
C THR A 32 -2.90 -14.50 1.24
N ALA A 33 -1.68 -14.02 1.55
CA ALA A 33 -0.55 -14.87 1.93
C ALA A 33 -0.76 -15.51 3.32
N LEU A 34 -1.38 -14.77 4.24
CA LEU A 34 -1.68 -15.15 5.62
C LEU A 34 -3.15 -15.55 5.80
N ASN A 35 -3.65 -16.35 4.86
CA ASN A 35 -4.96 -16.96 4.95
C ASN A 35 -5.11 -17.87 6.19
N GLY A 36 -6.34 -18.01 6.68
CA GLY A 36 -6.63 -18.79 7.88
C GLY A 36 -8.10 -18.71 8.26
N LYS A 37 -8.45 -19.36 9.37
CA LYS A 37 -9.82 -19.44 9.87
C LYS A 37 -10.10 -18.45 10.99
N THR A 38 -9.08 -17.98 11.70
CA THR A 38 -9.25 -16.95 12.73
C THR A 38 -9.87 -15.70 12.08
N PRO A 39 -11.03 -15.23 12.56
CA PRO A 39 -11.65 -14.02 12.03
C PRO A 39 -10.76 -12.80 12.30
N ILE A 40 -10.88 -11.80 11.45
CA ILE A 40 -10.24 -10.49 11.61
C ILE A 40 -11.31 -9.45 11.30
N SER A 41 -11.45 -8.46 12.17
CA SER A 41 -12.29 -7.29 11.94
C SER A 41 -11.92 -6.61 10.61
N ASN A 42 -12.93 -6.29 9.81
CA ASN A 42 -12.78 -5.58 8.55
C ASN A 42 -12.97 -4.07 8.69
N ASP A 43 -13.15 -3.57 9.91
CA ASP A 43 -13.20 -2.14 10.24
C ASP A 43 -11.79 -1.55 10.23
N ALA A 44 -11.18 -1.57 9.04
CA ALA A 44 -9.80 -1.17 8.77
C ALA A 44 -9.57 -0.90 7.28
N THR A 45 -8.53 -0.12 6.98
CA THR A 45 -8.03 0.11 5.62
C THR A 45 -6.83 -0.78 5.31
N VAL A 46 -6.80 -1.38 4.13
CA VAL A 46 -5.71 -2.22 3.64
C VAL A 46 -4.86 -1.46 2.62
N ALA A 47 -3.57 -1.31 2.91
CA ALA A 47 -2.58 -0.82 1.97
C ALA A 47 -2.21 -1.96 0.99
N CYS A 48 -2.78 -1.94 -0.21
CA CYS A 48 -2.59 -2.99 -1.20
C CYS A 48 -1.31 -2.75 -2.00
N TRP A 49 -0.20 -3.27 -1.46
CA TRP A 49 1.13 -3.06 -2.02
C TRP A 49 1.60 -4.13 -2.99
N TYR A 50 1.16 -5.38 -2.79
CA TYR A 50 1.50 -6.50 -3.65
C TYR A 50 0.36 -7.51 -3.71
N ASN A 51 -0.15 -7.81 -4.91
CA ASN A 51 -1.36 -8.63 -5.09
C ASN A 51 -1.20 -10.06 -4.54
N GLY A 52 0.02 -10.61 -4.48
CA GLY A 52 0.27 -11.92 -3.88
C GLY A 52 0.14 -11.95 -2.35
N TYR A 53 0.30 -10.80 -1.69
CA TYR A 53 0.13 -10.66 -0.24
C TYR A 53 -1.29 -10.20 0.12
N ALA A 54 -1.88 -9.32 -0.69
CA ALA A 54 -3.28 -8.93 -0.60
C ALA A 54 -3.88 -8.76 -1.99
N ASP A 55 -4.72 -9.72 -2.36
CA ASP A 55 -5.57 -9.63 -3.54
C ASP A 55 -6.63 -8.56 -3.27
N PRO A 56 -6.64 -7.44 -4.01
CA PRO A 56 -7.52 -6.32 -3.70
C PRO A 56 -8.99 -6.63 -3.94
N ILE A 57 -9.31 -7.57 -4.85
CA ILE A 57 -10.70 -8.00 -5.07
C ILE A 57 -11.18 -8.80 -3.86
N GLU A 58 -10.36 -9.73 -3.35
CA GLU A 58 -10.72 -10.52 -2.17
C GLU A 58 -10.73 -9.69 -0.89
N MET A 59 -9.86 -8.69 -0.75
CA MET A 59 -9.91 -7.75 0.40
C MET A 59 -11.19 -6.92 0.37
N SER A 60 -11.58 -6.38 -0.79
CA SER A 60 -12.84 -5.65 -0.93
C SER A 60 -14.05 -6.55 -0.64
N LYS A 61 -14.09 -7.79 -1.13
CA LYS A 61 -15.16 -8.74 -0.81
C LYS A 61 -15.28 -9.05 0.68
N GLN A 62 -14.17 -9.01 1.41
CA GLN A 62 -14.14 -9.16 2.87
C GLN A 62 -14.60 -7.89 3.62
N GLY A 63 -14.89 -6.80 2.91
CA GLY A 63 -15.44 -5.57 3.46
C GLY A 63 -14.40 -4.52 3.83
N TYR A 64 -13.11 -4.75 3.55
CA TYR A 64 -12.06 -3.76 3.82
C TYR A 64 -12.14 -2.57 2.88
N ASP A 65 -11.82 -1.39 3.40
CA ASP A 65 -11.43 -0.27 2.57
C ASP A 65 -10.00 -0.48 2.05
N LEU A 66 -9.68 0.04 0.87
CA LEU A 66 -8.43 -0.21 0.15
C LEU A 66 -7.73 1.10 -0.19
N VAL A 67 -6.39 1.08 -0.12
CA VAL A 67 -5.53 2.12 -0.68
C VAL A 67 -4.58 1.50 -1.68
N SER A 68 -4.50 2.08 -2.87
CA SER A 68 -3.61 1.64 -3.94
C SER A 68 -2.17 2.06 -3.67
N ILE A 69 -1.26 1.10 -3.54
CA ILE A 69 0.17 1.39 -3.34
C ILE A 69 1.06 0.33 -4.02
N PRO A 70 0.82 -0.03 -5.30
CA PRO A 70 1.50 -1.15 -5.95
C PRO A 70 3.01 -0.94 -6.05
N ASP A 71 3.75 -1.84 -5.41
CA ASP A 71 5.20 -1.80 -5.27
C ASP A 71 5.94 -1.62 -6.61
N GLY A 72 5.50 -2.33 -7.66
CA GLY A 72 6.09 -2.25 -9.00
C GLY A 72 5.88 -0.92 -9.73
N SER A 73 5.08 0.00 -9.19
CA SER A 73 4.79 1.30 -9.84
C SER A 73 5.17 2.51 -8.98
N VAL A 74 4.99 2.42 -7.65
CA VAL A 74 5.04 3.60 -6.76
C VAL A 74 6.00 3.44 -5.58
N TYR A 75 6.93 2.48 -5.62
CA TYR A 75 8.00 2.36 -4.62
C TYR A 75 9.33 2.93 -5.10
N ILE A 76 9.93 3.75 -4.25
CA ILE A 76 11.30 4.23 -4.37
C ILE A 76 12.15 3.46 -3.36
N VAL A 77 13.25 2.84 -3.81
CA VAL A 77 14.26 2.24 -2.91
C VAL A 77 15.64 2.71 -3.37
N PRO A 78 16.18 3.77 -2.75
CA PRO A 78 17.38 4.43 -3.23
C PRO A 78 18.60 3.50 -3.30
N ALA A 79 19.28 3.51 -4.46
CA ALA A 79 20.49 2.73 -4.71
C ALA A 79 20.41 1.23 -4.34
N ALA A 80 19.23 0.61 -4.46
CA ALA A 80 19.02 -0.78 -4.01
C ALA A 80 19.22 -1.85 -5.08
N GLY A 81 19.16 -1.48 -6.36
CA GLY A 81 19.19 -2.41 -7.49
C GLY A 81 17.86 -3.12 -7.77
N TYR A 82 16.80 -2.76 -7.04
CA TYR A 82 15.43 -3.21 -7.22
C TYR A 82 14.47 -2.07 -6.85
N TYR A 83 13.25 -2.10 -7.40
CA TYR A 83 12.36 -0.93 -7.47
C TYR A 83 13.08 0.30 -8.07
N TYR A 84 12.52 1.49 -7.89
CA TYR A 84 13.02 2.70 -8.54
C TYR A 84 13.98 3.49 -7.65
N ASP A 85 15.05 4.06 -8.21
CA ASP A 85 15.81 5.11 -7.52
C ASP A 85 15.06 6.45 -7.56
N TYR A 86 14.40 6.74 -8.69
CA TYR A 86 13.42 7.81 -8.89
C TYR A 86 12.20 7.23 -9.63
N LEU A 87 10.98 7.57 -9.21
CA LEU A 87 9.79 7.16 -9.96
C LEU A 87 9.81 7.74 -11.37
N ASN A 88 9.35 6.97 -12.35
CA ASN A 88 9.17 7.45 -13.72
C ASN A 88 7.89 8.30 -13.79
N THR A 89 8.04 9.59 -13.51
CA THR A 89 6.93 10.57 -13.47
C THR A 89 6.18 10.67 -14.79
N SER A 90 6.87 10.66 -15.93
CA SER A 90 6.21 10.67 -17.24
C SER A 90 5.35 9.43 -17.47
N SER A 91 5.81 8.25 -17.08
CA SER A 91 5.01 7.02 -17.18
C SER A 91 3.82 7.05 -16.23
N LEU A 92 4.02 7.46 -14.98
CA LEU A 92 2.96 7.58 -13.98
C LEU A 92 1.87 8.55 -14.43
N TYR A 93 2.26 9.72 -14.95
CA TYR A 93 1.31 10.74 -15.40
C TYR A 93 0.38 10.21 -16.50
N ASN A 94 0.95 9.45 -17.45
CA ASN A 94 0.22 9.00 -18.63
C ASN A 94 -0.51 7.66 -18.44
N ASN A 95 -0.06 6.79 -17.54
CA ASN A 95 -0.46 5.38 -17.53
C ASN A 95 -0.89 4.83 -16.16
N TRP A 96 -0.75 5.60 -15.08
CA TRP A 96 -1.14 5.16 -13.74
C TRP A 96 -2.21 6.06 -13.17
N GLU A 97 -3.16 5.44 -12.48
CA GLU A 97 -4.27 6.08 -11.78
C GLU A 97 -4.48 5.35 -10.44
N PRO A 98 -5.01 6.02 -9.40
CA PRO A 98 -5.19 5.41 -8.08
C PRO A 98 -6.16 4.22 -8.08
N ASN A 99 -7.02 4.07 -9.10
CA ASN A 99 -7.86 2.88 -9.27
C ASN A 99 -7.14 1.64 -9.79
N LYS A 100 -5.83 1.72 -10.05
CA LYS A 100 -5.02 0.59 -10.48
C LYS A 100 -4.15 0.06 -9.33
N ILE A 101 -4.49 -1.12 -8.83
CA ILE A 101 -3.74 -1.85 -7.79
C ILE A 101 -3.04 -3.05 -8.42
N GLY A 102 -1.79 -2.81 -8.85
CA GLY A 102 -0.97 -3.82 -9.51
C GLY A 102 -1.57 -4.21 -10.86
N ASN A 103 -2.01 -5.46 -10.99
CA ASN A 103 -2.67 -5.95 -12.21
C ASN A 103 -4.20 -5.78 -12.21
N VAL A 104 -4.79 -5.26 -11.14
CA VAL A 104 -6.23 -5.02 -11.02
C VAL A 104 -6.56 -3.55 -11.24
N THR A 105 -7.59 -3.27 -12.04
CA THR A 105 -8.15 -1.93 -12.22
C THR A 105 -9.60 -1.91 -11.75
N PHE A 106 -9.91 -1.07 -10.77
CA PHE A 106 -11.27 -0.84 -10.29
C PHE A 106 -11.99 0.21 -11.14
N PRO A 107 -13.32 0.20 -11.22
CA PRO A 107 -14.06 1.31 -11.82
C PRO A 107 -13.85 2.59 -11.00
N TYR A 108 -13.93 3.76 -11.65
CA TYR A 108 -13.94 5.03 -10.95
C TYR A 108 -15.14 5.11 -9.99
N GLY A 109 -14.92 5.69 -8.81
CA GLY A 109 -15.93 5.78 -7.76
C GLY A 109 -16.20 4.45 -7.03
N PHE A 110 -15.34 3.44 -7.16
CA PHE A 110 -15.47 2.19 -6.41
C PHE A 110 -15.47 2.48 -4.89
N PRO A 111 -16.56 2.21 -4.14
CA PRO A 111 -16.76 2.79 -2.81
C PRO A 111 -15.69 2.47 -1.77
N GLN A 112 -15.09 1.27 -1.86
CA GLN A 112 -14.08 0.81 -0.92
C GLN A 112 -12.68 1.30 -1.28
N LEU A 113 -12.44 1.79 -2.50
CA LEU A 113 -11.14 2.34 -2.88
C LEU A 113 -11.05 3.81 -2.43
N LYS A 114 -10.15 4.10 -1.48
CA LYS A 114 -10.03 5.43 -0.86
C LYS A 114 -8.98 6.33 -1.49
N GLY A 115 -8.25 5.83 -2.48
CA GLY A 115 -7.24 6.58 -3.22
C GLY A 115 -5.96 5.79 -3.43
N GLY A 116 -4.87 6.52 -3.61
CA GLY A 116 -3.54 5.96 -3.80
C GLY A 116 -2.50 6.57 -2.88
N MET A 117 -1.37 5.87 -2.74
CA MET A 117 -0.19 6.30 -2.02
C MET A 117 1.06 5.84 -2.76
N PHE A 118 2.20 6.46 -2.45
CA PHE A 118 3.53 6.00 -2.87
C PHE A 118 4.43 5.91 -1.64
N ALA A 119 5.55 5.19 -1.77
CA ALA A 119 6.48 5.02 -0.65
C ALA A 119 7.93 5.18 -1.09
N LEU A 120 8.75 5.68 -0.16
CA LEU A 120 10.20 5.57 -0.23
C LEU A 120 10.67 4.69 0.94
N TRP A 121 11.40 3.62 0.62
CA TRP A 121 11.98 2.72 1.59
C TRP A 121 13.51 2.87 1.63
N ASN A 122 14.06 3.02 2.82
CA ASN A 122 15.51 3.09 3.04
C ASN A 122 16.07 1.70 3.36
N ASP A 123 15.93 0.76 2.42
CA ASP A 123 16.32 -0.65 2.63
C ASP A 123 17.82 -0.86 2.80
N LYS A 124 18.63 0.02 2.19
CA LYS A 124 20.09 -0.10 2.17
C LYS A 124 20.72 0.82 3.20
N TYR A 125 21.18 0.24 4.30
CA TYR A 125 21.99 0.96 5.28
C TYR A 125 23.38 1.29 4.71
N GLY A 126 23.86 2.51 4.93
CA GLY A 126 25.22 2.92 4.58
C GLY A 126 25.49 3.15 3.09
N ASN A 127 24.45 3.24 2.25
CA ASN A 127 24.56 3.51 0.80
C ASN A 127 24.86 4.99 0.46
N GLY A 128 25.09 5.83 1.46
CA GLY A 128 25.38 7.26 1.30
C GLY A 128 24.16 8.15 1.05
N ILE A 129 22.94 7.61 1.07
CA ILE A 129 21.71 8.38 0.87
C ILE A 129 21.35 9.16 2.14
N SER A 130 21.33 10.49 2.02
CA SER A 130 20.92 11.40 3.09
C SER A 130 19.41 11.69 3.03
N LYS A 131 18.89 12.37 4.06
CA LYS A 131 17.52 12.88 4.04
C LYS A 131 17.27 13.86 2.88
N HIS A 132 18.29 14.64 2.50
CA HIS A 132 18.18 15.55 1.36
C HIS A 132 18.02 14.77 0.05
N ASP A 133 18.79 13.70 -0.11
CA ASP A 133 18.70 12.81 -1.27
C ASP A 133 17.36 12.08 -1.35
N THR A 134 16.75 11.74 -0.21
CA THR A 134 15.38 11.20 -0.19
C THR A 134 14.34 12.24 -0.59
N HIS A 135 14.50 13.51 -0.18
CA HIS A 135 13.59 14.58 -0.57
C HIS A 135 13.67 14.84 -2.07
N ASP A 136 14.87 14.89 -2.63
CA ASP A 136 15.10 15.07 -4.07
C ASP A 136 14.41 13.98 -4.92
N ARG A 137 14.42 12.72 -4.45
CA ARG A 137 13.72 11.60 -5.09
C ARG A 137 12.20 11.68 -5.00
N ILE A 138 11.71 12.16 -3.85
CA ILE A 138 10.27 12.24 -3.57
C ILE A 138 9.63 13.43 -4.29
N PHE A 139 10.33 14.56 -4.40
CA PHE A 139 9.72 15.82 -4.83
C PHE A 139 9.05 15.76 -6.22
N PRO A 140 9.68 15.20 -7.28
CA PRO A 140 9.03 15.03 -8.58
C PRO A 140 7.83 14.06 -8.54
N ALA A 141 7.92 13.02 -7.71
CA ALA A 141 6.84 12.06 -7.53
C ALA A 141 5.62 12.71 -6.88
N VAL A 142 5.81 13.55 -5.86
CA VAL A 142 4.72 14.31 -5.21
C VAL A 142 4.00 15.17 -6.23
N GLN A 143 4.72 15.94 -7.05
CA GLN A 143 4.09 16.81 -8.05
C GLN A 143 3.20 16.01 -9.02
N THR A 144 3.73 14.89 -9.53
CA THR A 144 3.01 14.05 -10.50
C THR A 144 1.81 13.36 -9.85
N LEU A 145 2.02 12.68 -8.74
CA LEU A 145 0.98 11.87 -8.10
C LEU A 145 -0.09 12.72 -7.44
N SER A 146 0.22 13.95 -7.03
CA SER A 146 -0.78 14.89 -6.52
C SER A 146 -1.82 15.23 -7.58
N GLU A 147 -1.42 15.42 -8.84
CA GLU A 147 -2.36 15.60 -9.95
C GLU A 147 -3.21 14.33 -10.12
N LYS A 148 -2.57 13.16 -10.25
CA LYS A 148 -3.25 11.88 -10.48
C LYS A 148 -4.22 11.44 -9.38
N MET A 149 -4.02 11.92 -8.16
CA MET A 149 -4.85 11.55 -7.01
C MET A 149 -5.92 12.60 -6.69
N TRP A 150 -5.87 13.78 -7.30
CA TRP A 150 -6.80 14.88 -7.04
C TRP A 150 -7.81 15.10 -8.17
N SER A 151 -7.37 15.07 -9.42
CA SER A 151 -8.18 15.34 -10.62
C SER A 151 -8.98 14.13 -11.08
#